data_AF-A0A6A6U770-F1
#
_entry.id   AF-A0A6A6U770-F1
#
_cell.length_a   1.000
_cell.length_b   1.000
_cell.length_c   1.000
_cell.angle_alpha   90.00
_cell.angle_beta   90.00
_cell.angle_gamma   90.00
#
_symmetry.space_group_name_H-M   'P 1'
#
loop_
_entity.id
_entity.type
_entity.pdbx_description
1 polymer ?
#
loop_
_entity_poly.entity_id
_entity_poly.type
_entity_poly.pdbx_seq_one_letter_code
_entity_poly.pdbx_strand_id
1 'polypeptide(L)'
;MGGVGCNNKDGSTLSMKLVNGVLTDNKGRTGYIASNRQFQFDAPPQAGALLTAGWSVCDDGFLALGQQKIFYQCLSGSFWNLYDQNIAAQCKPVNFILLENKDC
;
A
#
# COMPACT_ATOMS: atom_id res chain seq x y z
N MET A 1 12.49 -13.59 -0.61
CA MET A 1 11.71 -14.40 -1.59
C MET A 1 10.40 -13.66 -1.83
N GLY A 2 10.21 -13.05 -3.01
CA GLY A 2 8.93 -12.47 -3.42
C GLY A 2 8.17 -13.48 -4.28
N GLY A 3 6.89 -13.68 -4.05
CA GLY A 3 6.07 -14.50 -4.95
C GLY A 3 5.87 -13.80 -6.30
N VAL A 4 5.42 -14.54 -7.32
CA VAL A 4 5.05 -13.97 -8.61
C VAL A 4 3.54 -13.78 -8.66
N GLY A 5 3.11 -12.55 -8.92
CA GLY A 5 1.72 -12.15 -9.08
C GLY A 5 1.32 -12.15 -10.55
N CYS A 6 0.14 -12.67 -10.83
CA CYS A 6 -0.47 -12.60 -12.16
C CYS A 6 -1.10 -11.23 -12.38
N ASN A 7 -0.67 -10.51 -13.41
CA ASN A 7 -1.33 -9.27 -13.81
C ASN A 7 -2.71 -9.59 -14.40
N ASN A 8 -3.79 -9.14 -13.77
CA ASN A 8 -5.10 -9.21 -14.41
C ASN A 8 -5.15 -8.20 -15.57
N LYS A 9 -5.49 -8.69 -16.77
CA LYS A 9 -5.55 -7.86 -18.00
C LYS A 9 -6.65 -6.80 -17.98
N ASP A 10 -7.56 -6.84 -17.01
CA ASP A 10 -8.57 -5.81 -16.76
C ASP A 10 -8.01 -4.60 -15.98
N GLY A 11 -6.75 -4.65 -15.54
CA GLY A 11 -6.11 -3.57 -14.79
C GLY A 11 -6.54 -3.48 -13.32
N SER A 12 -7.19 -4.51 -12.78
CA SER A 12 -7.59 -4.58 -11.36
C SER A 12 -6.43 -4.78 -10.39
N THR A 13 -5.26 -5.20 -10.89
CA THR A 13 -4.05 -5.38 -10.09
C THR A 13 -3.35 -4.05 -9.84
N LEU A 14 -3.18 -3.69 -8.56
CA LEU A 14 -2.40 -2.52 -8.18
C LEU A 14 -0.90 -2.80 -8.40
N SER A 15 -0.37 -2.30 -9.50
CA SER A 15 1.06 -2.32 -9.82
C SER A 15 1.74 -1.06 -9.30
N MET A 16 2.86 -1.23 -8.59
CA MET A 16 3.59 -0.13 -7.97
C MET A 16 5.10 -0.37 -8.00
N LYS A 17 5.85 0.73 -7.91
CA LYS A 17 7.32 0.78 -7.86
C LYS A 17 7.74 1.38 -6.54
N LEU A 18 8.76 0.80 -5.92
CA LEU A 18 9.42 1.37 -4.75
C LEU A 18 10.80 1.89 -5.16
N VAL A 19 11.03 3.19 -5.03
CA VAL A 19 12.33 3.82 -5.34
C VAL A 19 12.69 4.78 -4.22
N ASN A 20 13.87 4.61 -3.61
CA ASN A 20 14.36 5.46 -2.52
C ASN A 20 13.33 5.67 -1.38
N GLY A 21 12.57 4.62 -1.05
CA GLY A 21 11.55 4.66 -0.01
C GLY A 21 10.24 5.34 -0.38
N VAL A 22 10.05 5.71 -1.66
CA VAL A 22 8.80 6.28 -2.20
C VAL A 22 8.08 5.22 -3.03
N LEU A 23 6.81 4.98 -2.72
CA LEU A 23 5.94 4.12 -3.52
C LEU A 23 5.22 4.95 -4.58
N THR A 24 5.23 4.47 -5.82
CA THR A 24 4.51 5.09 -6.93
C THR A 24 3.76 4.04 -7.72
N ASP A 25 2.47 4.24 -7.96
CA ASP A 25 1.69 3.32 -8.79
C ASP A 25 1.97 3.46 -10.29
N ASN A 26 1.38 2.59 -11.11
CA ASN A 26 1.49 2.65 -12.57
C ASN A 26 0.87 3.90 -13.21
N LYS A 27 0.09 4.69 -12.47
CA LYS A 27 -0.49 5.97 -12.92
C LYS A 27 0.34 7.18 -12.47
N GLY A 28 1.50 6.95 -11.84
CA GLY A 28 2.37 8.02 -11.35
C GLY A 28 1.88 8.65 -10.03
N ARG A 29 0.92 8.02 -9.35
CA ARG A 29 0.42 8.48 -8.05
C ARG A 29 1.34 7.99 -6.94
N THR A 30 1.64 8.88 -6.00
CA THR A 30 2.47 8.54 -4.83
C THR A 30 1.61 7.83 -3.80
N GLY A 31 2.09 6.70 -3.28
CA GLY A 31 1.51 5.99 -2.15
C GLY A 31 1.93 6.63 -0.84
N TYR A 32 0.96 7.07 -0.03
CA TYR A 32 1.21 7.85 1.18
C TYR A 32 0.18 7.57 2.27
N ILE A 33 0.53 7.93 3.51
CA ILE A 33 -0.40 7.96 4.65
C ILE A 33 -0.99 9.35 4.77
N ALA A 34 -2.31 9.45 4.61
CA ALA A 34 -3.06 10.69 4.75
C ALA A 34 -3.26 11.09 6.23
N SER A 35 -3.70 12.32 6.48
CA SER A 35 -3.94 12.85 7.83
C SER A 35 -4.96 12.04 8.63
N ASN A 36 -5.90 11.39 7.94
CA ASN A 36 -6.88 10.46 8.50
C ASN A 36 -6.36 9.02 8.65
N ARG A 37 -5.04 8.79 8.53
CA ARG A 37 -4.36 7.48 8.65
C ARG A 37 -4.56 6.53 7.49
N GLN A 38 -5.27 6.94 6.45
CA GLN A 38 -5.53 6.11 5.29
C GLN A 38 -4.28 5.96 4.43
N PHE A 39 -3.96 4.74 4.02
CA PHE A 39 -3.01 4.47 2.95
C PHE A 39 -3.70 4.60 1.60
N GLN A 40 -3.29 5.59 0.80
CA GLN A 40 -3.90 5.88 -0.49
C GLN A 40 -2.87 6.37 -1.52
N PHE A 41 -3.32 6.54 -2.76
CA PHE A 41 -2.49 6.90 -3.91
C PHE A 41 -3.08 8.11 -4.63
N ASP A 42 -2.36 9.25 -4.60
CA ASP A 42 -2.74 10.49 -5.28
C ASP A 42 -1.56 11.17 -5.99
N ALA A 43 -1.86 12.08 -6.92
CA ALA A 43 -0.87 12.92 -7.61
C ALA A 43 -1.42 14.36 -7.76
N PRO A 44 -0.92 15.35 -6.99
CA PRO A 44 0.00 15.20 -5.86
C PRO A 44 -0.67 14.53 -4.65
N PRO A 45 0.10 14.03 -3.66
CA PRO A 45 -0.45 13.70 -2.34
C PRO A 45 -1.31 14.84 -1.79
N GLN A 46 -2.39 14.49 -1.07
CA GLN A 46 -3.25 15.50 -0.45
C GLN A 46 -2.45 16.36 0.56
N ALA A 47 -2.84 17.63 0.67
CA ALA A 47 -2.26 18.54 1.65
C ALA A 47 -2.44 17.96 3.07
N GLY A 48 -1.36 17.96 3.85
CA GLY A 48 -1.37 17.36 5.19
C GLY A 48 -1.11 15.84 5.21
N ALA A 49 -0.60 15.26 4.12
CA ALA A 49 -0.04 13.91 4.14
C ALA A 49 0.97 13.75 5.29
N LEU A 50 0.81 12.69 6.08
CA LEU A 50 1.69 12.39 7.22
C LEU A 50 3.02 11.80 6.76
N LEU A 51 2.96 10.85 5.82
CA LEU A 51 4.13 10.12 5.34
C LEU A 51 4.01 9.88 3.83
N THR A 52 4.94 10.42 3.06
CA THR A 52 5.04 10.23 1.60
C THR A 52 6.23 9.35 1.20
N ALA A 53 7.08 8.99 2.16
CA ALA A 53 8.26 8.16 2.00
C ALA A 53 8.53 7.34 3.28
N GLY A 54 9.57 6.51 3.25
CA GLY A 54 9.93 5.61 4.35
C GLY A 54 9.43 4.18 4.17
N TRP A 55 8.95 3.86 2.97
CA TRP A 55 8.58 2.51 2.59
C TRP A 55 9.81 1.64 2.36
N SER A 56 9.75 0.37 2.73
CA SER A 56 10.79 -0.61 2.45
C SER A 56 10.19 -1.99 2.23
N VAL A 57 10.94 -2.90 1.62
CA VAL A 57 10.56 -4.31 1.49
C VAL A 57 11.47 -5.10 2.40
N CYS A 58 10.89 -5.92 3.27
CA CYS A 58 11.62 -6.81 4.14
C CYS A 58 12.01 -8.11 3.42
N ASP A 59 12.95 -8.87 3.97
CA ASP A 59 13.46 -10.12 3.35
C ASP A 59 12.37 -11.19 3.15
N ASP A 60 11.31 -11.11 3.96
CA ASP A 60 10.08 -11.92 3.91
C ASP A 60 9.11 -11.49 2.79
N GLY A 61 9.44 -10.46 2.02
CA GLY A 61 8.63 -9.93 0.92
C GLY A 61 7.49 -9.01 1.38
N PHE A 62 7.40 -8.70 2.68
CA PHE A 62 6.40 -7.77 3.17
C PHE A 62 6.80 -6.31 2.96
N LEU A 63 5.81 -5.49 2.63
CA LEU A 63 5.95 -4.04 2.69
C LEU A 63 6.03 -3.60 4.14
N ALA A 64 6.98 -2.70 4.41
CA ALA A 64 7.11 -2.02 5.68
C ALA A 64 7.07 -0.51 5.48
N LEU A 65 6.64 0.19 6.52
CA LEU A 65 6.73 1.64 6.66
C LEU A 65 7.55 1.92 7.93
N GLY A 66 8.81 2.34 7.75
CA GLY A 66 9.77 2.37 8.85
C GLY A 66 9.95 0.98 9.49
N GLN A 67 9.64 0.86 10.78
CA GLN A 67 9.72 -0.41 11.52
C GLN A 67 8.41 -1.21 11.51
N GLN A 68 7.34 -0.67 10.93
CA GLN A 68 6.01 -1.28 10.96
C GLN A 68 5.77 -2.16 9.72
N LYS A 69 5.30 -3.38 9.95
CA LYS A 69 4.86 -4.32 8.89
C LYS A 69 3.36 -4.64 8.91
N ILE A 70 2.67 -4.28 9.98
CA ILE A 70 1.25 -4.53 10.18
C ILE A 70 0.49 -3.27 9.79
N PHE A 71 -0.51 -3.44 8.94
CA PHE A 71 -1.46 -2.41 8.53
C PHE A 71 -2.86 -2.88 8.90
N TYR A 72 -3.87 -2.07 8.63
CA TYR A 72 -5.25 -2.39 8.99
C TYR A 72 -6.17 -2.19 7.80
N GLN A 73 -7.03 -3.17 7.54
CA GLN A 73 -8.13 -3.03 6.59
C GLN A 73 -9.45 -2.83 7.33
N CYS A 74 -10.26 -1.89 6.87
CA CYS A 74 -11.58 -1.61 7.44
C CYS A 74 -12.62 -1.58 6.33
N LEU A 75 -13.69 -2.36 6.50
CA LEU A 75 -14.81 -2.36 5.55
C LEU A 75 -15.56 -1.04 5.64
N SER A 76 -15.78 -0.40 4.50
CA SER A 76 -16.52 0.85 4.35
C SER A 76 -17.52 0.69 3.19
N GLY A 77 -18.74 0.27 3.50
CA GLY A 77 -19.73 -0.10 2.49
C GLY A 77 -19.31 -1.38 1.75
N SER A 78 -19.03 -1.27 0.46
CA SER A 78 -18.63 -2.40 -0.40
C SER A 78 -17.13 -2.53 -0.64
N PHE A 79 -16.31 -1.64 -0.08
CA PHE A 79 -14.86 -1.62 -0.31
C PHE A 79 -14.08 -1.58 1.01
N TRP A 80 -12.83 -2.02 0.94
CA TRP A 80 -11.90 -2.03 2.07
C TRP A 80 -10.94 -0.85 1.98
N ASN A 81 -10.93 -0.02 3.02
CA ASN A 81 -9.93 1.03 3.18
C ASN A 81 -8.74 0.48 3.97
N LEU A 82 -7.54 0.92 3.62
CA LEU A 82 -6.29 0.51 4.25
C LEU A 82 -5.75 1.64 5.12
N TYR A 83 -5.16 1.31 6.27
CA TYR A 83 -4.66 2.27 7.25
C TYR A 83 -3.33 1.84 7.85
N ASP A 84 -2.51 2.81 8.26
CA ASP A 84 -1.27 2.58 9.02
C ASP A 84 -1.55 2.17 10.48
N GLN A 85 -2.74 2.43 11.01
CA GLN A 85 -3.08 2.07 12.38
C GLN A 85 -4.54 1.60 12.50
N ASN A 86 -4.86 0.96 13.62
CA ASN A 86 -6.22 0.56 13.91
C ASN A 86 -7.07 1.79 14.25
N ILE A 87 -7.97 2.18 13.34
CA ILE A 87 -8.84 3.35 13.53
C ILE A 87 -10.23 3.01 14.08
N ALA A 88 -10.65 1.73 14.05
CA ALA A 88 -11.99 1.33 14.44
C ALA A 88 -12.07 -0.18 14.79
N ALA A 89 -13.02 -0.56 15.64
CA ALA A 89 -13.12 -1.93 16.15
C ALA A 89 -13.33 -3.01 15.05
N GLN A 90 -13.95 -2.64 13.94
CA GLN A 90 -14.17 -3.54 12.81
C GLN A 90 -12.91 -3.81 11.98
N CYS A 91 -11.85 -3.00 12.14
CA CYS A 91 -10.64 -3.12 11.35
C CYS A 91 -9.87 -4.40 11.73
N LYS A 92 -9.26 -5.03 10.73
CA LYS A 92 -8.48 -6.25 10.90
C LYS A 92 -7.03 -6.01 10.47
N PRO A 93 -6.04 -6.57 11.21
CA PRO A 93 -4.64 -6.45 10.82
C PRO A 93 -4.38 -7.19 9.51
N VAL A 94 -3.55 -6.61 8.66
CA VAL A 94 -3.11 -7.15 7.38
C VAL A 94 -1.63 -6.87 7.15
N ASN A 95 -0.99 -7.69 6.32
CA ASN A 95 0.34 -7.44 5.77
C ASN A 95 0.20 -7.28 4.25
N PHE A 96 1.02 -6.43 3.65
CA PHE A 96 1.12 -6.35 2.20
C PHE A 96 2.30 -7.19 1.74
N ILE A 97 2.04 -8.11 0.81
CA ILE A 97 3.08 -8.87 0.14
C ILE A 97 3.36 -8.20 -1.20
N LEU A 98 4.63 -7.90 -1.47
CA LEU A 98 5.04 -7.50 -2.81
C LEU A 98 5.28 -8.74 -3.64
N LEU A 99 4.62 -8.77 -4.78
CA LEU A 99 4.78 -9.81 -5.78
C LEU A 99 5.40 -9.21 -7.03
N GLU A 100 6.29 -9.96 -7.67
CA GLU A 100 6.76 -9.60 -9.00
C GLU A 100 5.60 -9.73 -9.98
N ASN A 101 5.32 -8.64 -10.70
CA ASN A 101 4.27 -8.64 -11.71
C ASN A 101 4.73 -9.41 -12.95
N LYS A 102 4.05 -10.51 -13.25
CA LYS A 102 4.26 -11.30 -14.46
C LYS A 102 2.99 -11.31 -15.30
N ASP A 103 3.18 -11.19 -16.61
CA ASP A 103 2.10 -11.36 -17.56
C ASP A 103 1.72 -12.84 -17.64
N CYS A 104 0.48 -13.10 -17.26
CA CYS A 104 -0.29 -14.28 -17.54
C CYS A 104 -1.63 -13.80 -18.18
#